data_AF-W2TQ40-F1
#
_entry.id   AF-W2TQ40-F1
#
_cell.length_a   1.000
_cell.length_b   1.000
_cell.length_c   1.000
_cell.angle_alpha   90.00
_cell.angle_beta   90.00
_cell.angle_gamma   90.00
#
_symmetry.space_group_name_H-M   'P 1'
#
loop_
_entity.id
_entity.type
_entity.pdbx_description
1 polymer ?
#
loop_
_entity_poly.entity_id
_entity_poly.type
_entity_poly.pdbx_seq_one_letter_code
_entity_poly.pdbx_strand_id
1 'polypeptide(L)'
;MMICNYWIQAPQGSKVQLTIKSLFKGVAVNGCSYWGVELKTHKDQRLTGYRFCSPQDAGVTLVSDSNIVPVITYNRIYATSYAIEYKIV
;
A
#
# COMPACT_ATOMS: atom_id res chain seq x y z
N MET A 1 13.90 -12.74 -1.13
CA MET A 1 12.90 -11.67 -1.31
C MET A 1 11.60 -12.17 -0.73
N MET A 2 11.05 -11.48 0.27
CA MET A 2 9.76 -11.82 0.87
C MET A 2 8.68 -10.93 0.24
N ILE A 3 7.56 -11.54 -0.14
CA ILE A 3 6.39 -10.84 -0.69
C ILE A 3 5.16 -11.38 0.05
N CYS A 4 4.32 -10.47 0.55
CA CYS A 4 3.02 -10.82 1.13
C CYS A 4 1.92 -10.06 0.37
N ASN A 5 0.86 -10.78 0.01
CA ASN A 5 -0.29 -10.23 -0.71
C ASN A 5 -1.50 -10.25 0.23
N TYR A 6 -2.01 -9.07 0.56
CA TYR A 6 -3.21 -8.88 1.37
C TYR A 6 -4.31 -8.23 0.54
N TRP A 7 -5.56 -8.53 0.88
CA TRP A 7 -6.72 -8.04 0.16
C TRP A 7 -7.66 -7.44 1.20
N ILE A 8 -7.90 -6.13 1.10
CA ILE A 8 -8.96 -5.49 1.87
C ILE A 8 -10.23 -5.67 1.06
N GLN A 9 -11.26 -6.27 1.66
CA GLN A 9 -12.54 -6.52 1.01
C GLN A 9 -13.64 -5.79 1.78
N ALA A 10 -14.28 -4.85 1.09
CA ALA A 10 -15.46 -4.13 1.56
C ALA A 10 -16.72 -4.65 0.83
N PRO A 11 -17.93 -4.33 1.32
CA PRO A 11 -19.17 -4.67 0.64
C PRO A 11 -19.23 -4.17 -0.80
N GLN A 12 -19.90 -4.92 -1.67
CA GLN A 12 -20.08 -4.51 -3.08
C GLN A 12 -20.74 -3.13 -3.16
N GLY A 13 -20.26 -2.30 -4.10
CA GLY A 13 -20.74 -0.92 -4.27
C GLY A 13 -20.10 0.11 -3.33
N SER A 14 -19.31 -0.30 -2.33
CA SER A 14 -18.55 0.62 -1.48
C SER A 14 -17.13 0.85 -1.99
N LYS A 15 -16.47 1.88 -1.46
CA LYS A 15 -15.05 2.15 -1.69
C LYS A 15 -14.26 2.03 -0.39
N VAL A 16 -12.95 1.94 -0.52
CA VAL A 16 -12.02 1.86 0.60
C VAL A 16 -11.10 3.07 0.55
N GLN A 17 -11.10 3.85 1.62
CA GLN A 17 -10.09 4.87 1.84
C GLN A 17 -8.96 4.26 2.67
N LEU A 18 -7.73 4.33 2.18
CA LEU A 18 -6.52 3.93 2.89
C LEU A 18 -5.70 5.16 3.27
N THR A 19 -5.13 5.16 4.46
CA THR A 19 -4.19 6.17 4.93
C THR A 19 -2.92 5.49 5.43
N ILE A 20 -1.77 5.95 4.92
CA ILE A 20 -0.46 5.48 5.39
C ILE A 20 -0.21 6.11 6.76
N LYS A 21 -0.12 5.29 7.80
CA LYS A 21 0.13 5.78 9.17
C LYS A 21 1.61 5.90 9.47
N SER A 22 2.40 4.93 9.06
CA SER A 22 3.85 4.95 9.19
C SER A 22 4.54 4.02 8.21
N LEU A 23 5.78 4.35 7.90
CA LEU A 23 6.69 3.60 7.06
C LEU A 23 8.06 3.56 7.74
N PHE A 24 8.74 2.42 7.63
CA PHE A 24 10.09 2.24 8.15
C PHE A 24 11.05 3.35 7.68
N LYS A 25 11.94 3.80 8.56
CA LYS A 25 12.94 4.82 8.23
C LYS A 25 14.20 4.18 7.68
N GLY A 26 14.43 4.35 6.38
CA GLY A 26 15.67 3.95 5.72
C GLY A 26 15.42 3.20 4.42
N VAL A 27 16.42 3.19 3.53
CA VAL A 27 16.37 2.46 2.25
C VAL A 27 15.20 2.89 1.36
N ALA A 28 14.88 4.20 1.39
CA ALA A 28 13.90 4.82 0.51
C ALA A 28 14.63 5.35 -0.74
N VAL A 29 14.50 4.65 -1.85
CA VAL A 29 15.07 5.04 -3.15
C VAL A 29 13.94 5.20 -4.17
N ASN A 30 14.20 5.93 -5.26
CA ASN A 30 13.23 6.11 -6.33
C ASN A 30 12.68 4.75 -6.82
N GLY A 31 11.35 4.66 -6.89
CA GLY A 31 10.65 3.44 -7.27
C GLY A 31 10.57 2.37 -6.18
N CYS A 32 11.07 2.63 -4.96
CA CYS A 32 11.01 1.73 -3.82
C CYS A 32 11.53 0.32 -4.13
N SER A 33 12.70 0.19 -4.77
CA SER A 33 13.16 -1.09 -5.34
C SER A 33 13.60 -2.14 -4.31
N TYR A 34 13.93 -1.72 -3.08
CA TYR A 34 14.42 -2.62 -2.02
C TYR A 34 13.31 -3.11 -1.10
N TRP A 35 12.39 -2.23 -0.72
CA TRP A 35 11.23 -2.56 0.08
C TRP A 35 10.12 -1.55 -0.22
N GLY A 36 8.89 -1.92 0.09
CA GLY A 36 7.77 -1.00 0.02
C GLY A 36 6.44 -1.69 0.22
N VAL A 37 5.40 -0.87 0.27
CA VAL A 37 4.01 -1.30 0.17
C VAL A 37 3.41 -0.73 -1.11
N GLU A 38 2.85 -1.61 -1.92
CA GLU A 38 2.13 -1.28 -3.14
C GLU A 38 0.63 -1.34 -2.90
N LEU A 39 -0.05 -0.21 -3.14
CA LEU A 39 -1.49 -0.06 -2.98
C LEU A 39 -2.15 0.06 -4.34
N LYS A 40 -3.05 -0.89 -4.65
CA LYS A 40 -3.80 -0.91 -5.91
C LYS A 40 -5.21 -0.37 -5.72
N THR A 41 -5.33 0.94 -5.73
CA THR A 41 -6.62 1.65 -5.57
C THR A 41 -7.29 2.04 -6.88
N HIS A 42 -6.59 1.92 -8.02
CA HIS A 42 -7.10 2.28 -9.33
C HIS A 42 -8.07 1.22 -9.90
N LYS A 43 -8.87 1.62 -10.89
CA LYS A 43 -9.89 0.79 -11.55
C LYS A 43 -9.39 -0.56 -12.10
N ASP A 44 -8.27 -0.58 -12.82
CA ASP A 44 -7.71 -1.84 -13.38
C ASP A 44 -6.58 -2.40 -12.51
N GLN A 45 -6.92 -3.22 -11.53
CA GLN A 45 -6.00 -3.78 -10.54
C GLN A 45 -4.88 -4.67 -11.11
N ARG A 46 -4.86 -4.93 -12.43
CA ARG A 46 -3.74 -5.62 -13.09
C ARG A 46 -2.52 -4.70 -13.28
N LEU A 47 -2.72 -3.38 -13.25
CA LEU A 47 -1.66 -2.39 -13.38
C LEU A 47 -0.86 -2.26 -12.06
N THR A 48 0.38 -1.79 -12.15
CA THR A 48 1.19 -1.49 -10.96
C THR A 48 0.53 -0.38 -10.14
N GLY A 49 0.42 -0.60 -8.84
CA GLY A 49 -0.13 0.36 -7.88
C GLY A 49 0.88 1.41 -7.45
N TYR A 50 0.43 2.28 -6.56
CA TYR A 50 1.30 3.27 -5.92
C TYR A 50 2.21 2.57 -4.93
N ARG A 51 3.52 2.82 -5.03
CA ARG A 51 4.53 2.22 -4.14
C ARG A 51 5.05 3.25 -3.15
N PHE A 52 5.04 2.90 -1.88
CA PHE A 52 5.50 3.76 -0.79
C PHE A 52 6.54 3.04 0.06
N CYS A 53 7.60 3.78 0.41
CA CYS A 53 8.73 3.28 1.20
C CYS A 53 9.42 4.40 1.98
N SER A 54 8.85 5.61 1.99
CA SER A 54 9.46 6.77 2.61
C SER A 54 8.64 7.21 3.83
N PRO A 55 9.23 7.48 5.00
CA PRO A 55 8.51 8.06 6.13
C PRO A 55 7.76 9.35 5.81
N GLN A 56 8.22 10.09 4.81
CA GLN A 56 7.61 11.31 4.28
C GLN A 56 6.24 11.05 3.62
N ASP A 57 5.95 9.81 3.22
CA ASP A 57 4.65 9.43 2.65
C ASP A 57 3.60 9.16 3.75
N ALA A 58 3.98 9.25 5.03
CA ALA A 58 3.01 9.16 6.12
C ALA A 58 1.98 10.29 6.02
N GLY A 59 0.70 9.93 6.15
CA GLY A 59 -0.44 10.83 5.98
C GLY A 59 -1.00 10.85 4.55
N VAL A 60 -0.34 10.23 3.56
CA VAL A 60 -0.94 10.04 2.24
C VAL A 60 -2.21 9.22 2.35
N THR A 61 -3.27 9.70 1.70
CA THR A 61 -4.58 9.05 1.63
C THR A 61 -4.94 8.73 0.19
N LEU A 62 -5.44 7.51 -0.05
CA LEU A 62 -5.94 7.04 -1.34
C LEU A 62 -7.36 6.52 -1.17
N VAL A 63 -8.25 6.83 -2.13
CA VAL A 63 -9.58 6.23 -2.20
C VAL A 63 -9.61 5.27 -3.38
N SER A 64 -10.14 4.07 -3.18
CA SER A 64 -10.23 3.05 -4.21
C SER A 64 -11.39 3.27 -5.18
N ASP A 65 -11.21 2.79 -6.41
CA ASP A 65 -12.28 2.71 -7.42
C ASP A 65 -13.16 1.46 -7.26
N SER A 66 -12.71 0.49 -6.45
CA SER A 66 -13.36 -0.80 -6.20
C SER A 66 -13.51 -1.07 -4.70
N ASN A 67 -14.41 -1.99 -4.33
CA ASN A 67 -14.56 -2.47 -2.96
C ASN A 67 -13.44 -3.43 -2.51
N ILE A 68 -12.59 -3.87 -3.44
CA ILE A 68 -11.42 -4.70 -3.14
C ILE A 68 -10.17 -3.85 -3.31
N VAL A 69 -9.20 -3.96 -2.40
CA VAL A 69 -7.90 -3.30 -2.54
C VAL A 69 -6.77 -4.31 -2.28
N PRO A 70 -6.03 -4.71 -3.33
CA PRO A 70 -4.77 -5.42 -3.17
C PRO A 70 -3.72 -4.54 -2.50
N VAL A 71 -3.13 -5.06 -1.44
CA VAL A 71 -2.01 -4.49 -0.69
C VAL A 71 -0.85 -5.49 -0.78
N ILE A 72 0.18 -5.14 -1.54
CA ILE A 72 1.33 -5.99 -1.76
C ILE A 72 2.52 -5.39 -1.03
N THR A 73 3.06 -6.11 -0.05
CA THR A 73 4.30 -5.71 0.61
C THR A 73 5.44 -6.57 0.12
N TYR A 74 6.60 -5.97 -0.11
CA TYR A 74 7.79 -6.68 -0.52
C TYR A 74 9.00 -6.12 0.23
N ASN A 75 9.94 -7.01 0.51
CA ASN A 75 11.18 -6.67 1.18
C ASN A 75 12.34 -7.56 0.68
N ARG A 76 13.43 -6.89 0.30
CA ARG A 76 14.68 -7.51 -0.15
C ARG A 76 15.83 -7.32 0.84
N ILE A 77 15.80 -6.32 1.72
CA ILE A 77 16.90 -5.94 2.61
C ILE A 77 16.36 -5.42 3.94
N TYR A 78 16.97 -5.91 5.05
CA TYR A 78 16.62 -5.59 6.44
C TYR A 78 15.18 -5.97 6.84
N ALA A 79 14.90 -6.00 8.14
CA ALA A 79 13.52 -6.05 8.61
C ALA A 79 12.92 -4.65 8.53
N THR A 80 11.78 -4.51 7.86
CA THR A 80 11.04 -3.24 7.73
C THR A 80 9.64 -3.39 8.29
N SER A 81 9.08 -2.31 8.83
CA SER A 81 7.70 -2.24 9.33
C SER A 81 6.92 -1.13 8.63
N TYR A 82 5.60 -1.26 8.61
CA TYR A 82 4.69 -0.24 8.13
C TYR A 82 3.35 -0.38 8.83
N ALA A 83 2.56 0.70 8.83
CA ALA A 83 1.18 0.68 9.32
C ALA A 83 0.27 1.43 8.35
N ILE A 84 -0.87 0.82 8.04
CA ILE A 84 -1.92 1.40 7.20
C ILE A 84 -3.22 1.33 7.99
N GLU A 85 -4.00 2.39 7.90
CA GLU A 85 -5.37 2.46 8.39
C GLU A 85 -6.31 2.46 7.18
N TYR A 86 -7.46 1.79 7.29
CA TYR A 86 -8.46 1.78 6.24
C TYR A 86 -9.86 2.02 6.82
N LYS A 87 -10.73 2.61 6.01
CA LYS A 87 -12.16 2.73 6.30
C LYS A 87 -12.98 2.57 5.02
N ILE A 88 -14.22 2.12 5.18
CA ILE A 88 -15.20 2.03 4.09
C ILE A 88 -15.81 3.42 3.88
N VAL A 89 -15.94 3.85 2.62
CA VAL A 89 -16.53 5.13 2.22
C VAL A 89 -17.51 4.97 1.05
#